data_AF-A0A2V9KL31-F1
#
_entry.id   AF-A0A2V9KL31-F1
#
_cell.length_a   1.000
_cell.length_b   1.000
_cell.length_c   1.000
_cell.angle_alpha   90.00
_cell.angle_beta   90.00
_cell.angle_gamma   90.00
#
_symmetry.space_group_name_H-M   'P 1'
#
loop_
_entity.id
_entity.type
_entity.pdbx_description
1 polymer ?
#
loop_
_entity_poly.entity_id
_entity_poly.type
_entity_poly.pdbx_seq_one_letter_code
_entity_poly.pdbx_strand_id
1 'polypeptide(L)'
;MIPPKFFGEPDTRRSPMTENNRLVPFNPVSPESPRPRDYNLQSVRDLEGNTEVDSFAYLRANWDVLVKHRWLILAVTVLLTGLVAIYSFRVKPVYRATARIDVEAEMPLLQTLNDLFRNQESDDMFLATQVSVLGSDRLAAQTIQQLGLGQLPEFGGGSEHPGVVGTEMTTQAGLISRFKGARHVERIKDTRMVEVSFESTSPELAARLANALVNNYNEYNFHTKYDATRQATGWMEQQLEELKLKVEKSQQALVNYERQNNIVNIGDKQGVAQSRLDDLNKNLTTLQTERLQKESAYEMVQANEALVGFLEPSSLLARLEEKESDLKEQYAEALAQYGPNHPKM
;
A
#
# COMPACT_ATOMS: atom_id res chain seq x y z
N MET A 1 -48.50 4.48 26.10
CA MET A 1 -48.61 3.13 26.70
C MET A 1 -47.24 2.79 27.27
N ILE A 2 -47.19 2.28 28.51
CA ILE A 2 -46.03 2.00 29.39
C ILE A 2 -45.61 3.17 30.34
N PRO A 3 -45.83 3.02 31.67
CA PRO A 3 -45.40 3.93 32.74
C PRO A 3 -44.14 3.44 33.51
N PRO A 4 -43.56 4.26 34.44
CA PRO A 4 -42.23 4.04 35.02
C PRO A 4 -42.20 3.19 36.30
N LYS A 5 -41.03 2.58 36.57
CA LYS A 5 -40.75 1.70 37.73
C LYS A 5 -40.50 2.49 39.03
N PHE A 6 -41.20 2.09 40.08
CA PHE A 6 -41.05 2.55 41.47
C PHE A 6 -39.92 1.81 42.21
N PHE A 7 -39.25 2.54 43.11
CA PHE A 7 -38.35 2.05 44.15
C PHE A 7 -39.14 1.28 45.23
N GLY A 8 -38.59 0.16 45.72
CA GLY A 8 -39.15 -0.63 46.82
C GLY A 8 -38.43 -0.37 48.14
N GLU A 9 -39.21 -0.04 49.17
CA GLU A 9 -38.86 0.08 50.59
C GLU A 9 -39.02 -1.26 51.35
N PRO A 10 -38.56 -1.35 52.62
CA PRO A 10 -38.14 -2.61 53.25
C PRO A 10 -39.25 -3.34 54.02
N ASP A 11 -39.04 -4.66 54.14
CA ASP A 11 -39.94 -5.63 54.77
C ASP A 11 -40.10 -5.39 56.28
N THR A 12 -41.36 -5.29 56.71
CA THR A 12 -41.79 -5.16 58.09
C THR A 12 -42.49 -6.46 58.51
N ARG A 13 -41.88 -7.21 59.42
CA ARG A 13 -42.59 -8.22 60.23
C ARG A 13 -42.40 -7.96 61.72
N ARG A 14 -43.46 -7.42 62.33
CA ARG A 14 -43.72 -7.47 63.77
C ARG A 14 -44.89 -8.43 64.03
N SER A 15 -44.79 -9.22 65.09
CA SER A 15 -45.91 -9.74 65.93
C SER A 15 -45.30 -10.52 67.12
N PRO A 16 -46.01 -10.70 68.25
CA PRO A 16 -46.26 -9.68 69.26
C PRO A 16 -45.73 -10.10 70.66
N MET A 17 -45.59 -9.11 71.54
CA MET A 17 -45.36 -9.28 72.98
C MET A 17 -46.52 -10.02 73.63
N THR A 18 -46.22 -11.04 74.43
CA THR A 18 -47.02 -11.37 75.61
C THR A 18 -46.09 -11.59 76.79
N GLU A 19 -46.32 -10.75 77.76
CA GLU A 19 -45.83 -10.65 79.12
C GLU A 19 -45.91 -11.99 79.88
N ASN A 20 -44.79 -12.42 80.49
CA ASN A 20 -44.87 -13.04 81.80
C ASN A 20 -43.58 -12.87 82.60
N ASN A 21 -43.75 -12.10 83.67
CA ASN A 21 -42.76 -11.60 84.59
C ASN A 21 -42.52 -12.64 85.70
N ARG A 22 -41.32 -13.25 85.74
CA ARG A 22 -40.77 -13.86 86.97
C ARG A 22 -39.33 -13.40 87.14
N LEU A 23 -39.16 -12.42 88.02
CA LEU A 23 -37.88 -11.90 88.48
C LEU A 23 -37.19 -12.96 89.33
N VAL A 24 -36.03 -13.44 88.89
CA VAL A 24 -35.07 -14.15 89.73
C VAL A 24 -34.15 -13.08 90.33
N PRO A 25 -33.94 -13.02 91.66
CA PRO A 25 -33.05 -12.01 92.22
C PRO A 25 -31.62 -12.22 91.72
N PHE A 26 -31.12 -11.23 90.98
CA PHE A 26 -29.73 -11.13 90.57
C PHE A 26 -28.90 -10.79 91.81
N ASN A 27 -28.15 -11.75 92.32
CA ASN A 27 -27.22 -11.53 93.43
C ASN A 27 -25.91 -10.98 92.83
N PRO A 28 -25.54 -9.71 93.06
CA PRO A 28 -24.29 -9.18 92.54
C PRO A 28 -23.12 -9.79 93.33
N VAL A 29 -22.47 -10.80 92.76
CA VAL A 29 -21.12 -11.17 93.21
C VAL A 29 -20.23 -9.98 92.88
N SER A 30 -19.83 -9.25 93.90
CA SER A 30 -18.81 -8.19 93.75
C SER A 30 -17.55 -8.85 93.18
N PRO A 31 -16.94 -8.33 92.11
CA PRO A 31 -15.65 -8.83 91.65
C PRO A 31 -14.63 -8.58 92.77
N GLU A 32 -14.10 -9.67 93.31
CA GLU A 32 -13.02 -9.65 94.28
C GLU A 32 -11.83 -8.92 93.63
N SER A 33 -11.50 -7.74 94.17
CA SER A 33 -10.32 -6.99 93.73
C SER A 33 -9.08 -7.86 93.99
N PRO A 34 -8.26 -8.18 92.97
CA PRO A 34 -7.03 -8.89 93.21
C PRO A 34 -6.17 -8.02 94.12
N ARG A 35 -5.72 -8.57 95.25
CA ARG A 35 -4.75 -7.91 96.14
C ARG A 35 -3.57 -7.42 95.29
N PRO A 36 -3.03 -6.21 95.54
CA PRO A 36 -1.82 -5.79 94.86
C PRO A 36 -0.75 -6.85 95.14
N ARG A 37 -0.27 -7.51 94.08
CA ARG A 37 0.98 -8.26 94.18
C ARG A 37 2.05 -7.23 94.46
N ASP A 38 2.83 -7.45 95.51
CA ASP A 38 4.06 -6.70 95.74
C ASP A 38 4.98 -6.93 94.55
N TYR A 39 4.87 -6.05 93.55
CA TYR A 39 5.91 -5.92 92.54
C TYR A 39 7.08 -5.30 93.28
N ASN A 40 8.05 -6.15 93.64
CA ASN A 40 9.35 -5.71 94.09
C ASN A 40 9.97 -4.94 92.91
N LEU A 41 9.78 -3.62 92.90
CA LEU A 41 10.39 -2.72 91.94
C LEU A 41 11.87 -2.63 92.31
N GLN A 42 12.63 -3.66 91.92
CA GLN A 42 14.08 -3.54 91.83
C GLN A 42 14.38 -2.37 90.89
N SER A 43 15.16 -1.43 91.43
CA SER A 43 15.51 -0.15 90.83
C SER A 43 16.00 -0.30 89.40
N VAL A 44 15.45 0.50 88.50
CA VAL A 44 15.88 0.68 87.10
C VAL A 44 17.22 1.43 87.04
N ARG A 45 18.23 0.95 87.78
CA ARG A 45 19.58 1.54 87.87
C ARG A 45 20.70 0.60 87.41
N ASP A 46 20.36 -0.60 86.96
CA ASP A 46 21.35 -1.60 86.53
C ASP A 46 21.37 -1.86 85.01
N LEU A 47 20.66 -1.05 84.21
CA LEU A 47 20.60 -1.23 82.74
C LEU A 47 21.75 -0.55 81.96
N GLU A 48 22.72 0.06 82.64
CA GLU A 48 23.80 0.83 81.99
C GLU A 48 25.19 0.17 82.05
N GLY A 49 25.30 -1.05 82.57
CA GLY A 49 26.61 -1.67 82.86
C GLY A 49 26.96 -3.00 82.17
N ASN A 50 26.05 -3.66 81.44
CA ASN A 50 26.29 -5.06 81.04
C ASN A 50 25.85 -5.47 79.61
N THR A 51 25.46 -4.50 78.77
CA THR A 51 24.87 -4.78 77.45
C THR A 51 25.83 -5.47 76.45
N GLU A 52 27.15 -5.27 76.56
CA GLU A 52 28.11 -5.97 75.70
C GLU A 52 28.37 -7.42 76.15
N VAL A 53 28.47 -7.67 77.46
CA VAL A 53 28.79 -9.01 78.00
C VAL A 53 27.61 -9.97 77.85
N ASP A 54 26.39 -9.46 78.00
CA ASP A 54 25.18 -10.26 77.82
C ASP A 54 24.96 -10.63 76.35
N SER A 55 25.36 -9.76 75.40
CA SER A 55 25.27 -10.05 73.96
C SER A 55 26.08 -11.29 73.56
N PHE A 56 27.30 -11.47 74.09
CA PHE A 56 28.10 -12.67 73.84
C PHE A 56 27.53 -13.91 74.54
N ALA A 57 26.91 -13.76 75.71
CA ALA A 57 26.25 -14.86 76.41
C ALA A 57 25.01 -15.37 75.65
N TYR A 58 24.21 -14.48 75.06
CA TYR A 58 23.10 -14.86 74.17
C TYR A 58 23.61 -15.57 72.91
N LEU A 59 24.71 -15.12 72.31
CA LEU A 59 25.30 -15.78 71.14
C LEU A 59 25.79 -17.20 71.45
N ARG A 60 26.43 -17.40 72.62
CA ARG A 60 26.91 -18.71 73.05
C ARG A 60 25.77 -19.66 73.44
N ALA A 61 24.73 -19.16 74.09
CA ALA A 61 23.54 -19.94 74.42
C ALA A 61 22.78 -20.38 73.15
N ASN A 62 22.64 -19.50 72.16
CA ASN A 62 22.05 -19.85 70.87
C ASN A 62 22.92 -20.87 70.10
N TRP A 63 24.25 -20.75 70.17
CA TRP A 63 25.18 -21.71 69.58
C TRP A 63 25.03 -23.12 70.18
N ASP A 64 24.91 -23.23 71.51
CA ASP A 64 24.71 -24.53 72.16
C ASP A 64 23.36 -25.17 71.81
N VAL A 65 22.30 -24.37 71.66
CA VAL A 65 20.99 -24.84 71.18
C VAL A 65 21.08 -25.34 69.73
N LEU A 66 21.83 -24.65 68.86
CA LEU A 66 22.07 -25.05 67.46
C LEU A 66 22.88 -26.35 67.38
N VAL A 67 23.95 -26.50 68.16
CA VAL A 67 24.78 -27.72 68.16
C VAL A 67 24.00 -28.91 68.74
N LYS A 68 23.16 -28.70 69.76
CA LYS A 68 22.32 -29.73 70.37
C LYS A 68 21.24 -30.25 69.39
N HIS A 69 20.70 -29.39 68.53
CA HIS A 69 19.66 -29.74 67.56
C HIS A 69 20.18 -29.85 66.12
N ARG A 70 21.50 -29.91 65.90
CA ARG A 70 22.12 -29.93 64.55
C ARG A 70 21.53 -30.98 63.62
N TRP A 71 21.17 -32.15 64.14
CA TRP A 71 20.53 -33.22 63.36
C TRP A 71 19.09 -32.90 62.98
N LEU A 72 18.34 -32.22 63.84
CA LEU A 72 16.97 -31.77 63.54
C LEU A 72 16.99 -30.63 62.51
N ILE A 73 17.90 -29.67 62.66
CA ILE A 73 18.10 -28.58 61.70
C ILE A 73 18.47 -29.16 60.33
N LEU A 74 19.46 -30.06 60.28
CA LEU A 74 19.88 -30.72 59.04
C LEU A 74 18.73 -31.53 58.41
N ALA A 75 17.95 -32.27 59.22
CA ALA A 75 16.80 -33.01 58.72
C ALA A 75 15.72 -32.10 58.12
N VAL A 76 15.39 -30.98 58.76
CA VAL A 76 14.41 -30.00 58.23
C VAL A 76 14.94 -29.33 56.97
N THR A 77 16.22 -28.96 56.93
CA THR A 77 16.84 -28.39 55.72
C THR A 77 16.80 -29.39 54.57
N VAL A 78 17.22 -30.65 54.79
CA VAL A 78 17.17 -31.69 53.75
C VAL A 78 15.75 -31.99 53.31
N LEU A 79 14.77 -31.99 54.22
CA LEU A 79 13.37 -32.21 53.89
C LEU A 79 12.80 -31.07 53.03
N LEU A 80 13.08 -29.80 53.40
CA LEU A 80 12.66 -28.64 52.62
C LEU A 80 13.36 -28.60 51.25
N THR A 81 14.68 -28.79 51.20
CA THR A 81 15.44 -28.86 49.94
C THR A 81 14.95 -30.03 49.07
N GLY A 82 14.65 -31.18 49.66
CA GLY A 82 14.10 -32.34 48.97
C GLY A 82 12.72 -32.06 48.38
N LEU A 83 11.81 -31.44 49.15
CA LEU A 83 10.49 -31.04 48.66
C LEU A 83 10.58 -30.03 47.52
N VAL A 84 11.43 -29.00 47.65
CA VAL A 84 11.66 -28.00 46.60
C VAL A 84 12.29 -28.64 45.36
N ALA A 85 13.25 -29.56 45.53
CA ALA A 85 13.86 -30.27 44.41
C ALA A 85 12.84 -31.14 43.67
N ILE A 86 12.01 -31.92 44.39
CA ILE A 86 10.96 -32.75 43.79
C ILE A 86 9.96 -31.87 43.02
N TYR A 87 9.57 -30.73 43.59
CA TYR A 87 8.71 -29.77 42.92
C TYR A 87 9.37 -29.22 41.66
N SER A 88 10.62 -28.74 41.77
CA SER A 88 11.37 -28.15 40.66
C SER A 88 11.61 -29.13 39.51
N PHE A 89 11.88 -30.41 39.78
CA PHE A 89 12.02 -31.43 38.74
C PHE A 89 10.69 -31.84 38.08
N ARG A 90 9.54 -31.50 38.68
CA ARG A 90 8.21 -31.79 38.12
C ARG A 90 7.62 -30.66 37.28
N VAL A 91 8.13 -29.42 37.42
CA VAL A 91 7.68 -28.28 36.61
C VAL A 91 8.22 -28.42 35.18
N LYS A 92 7.32 -28.38 34.19
CA LYS A 92 7.71 -28.41 32.78
C LYS A 92 8.47 -27.13 32.41
N PRO A 93 9.63 -27.21 31.74
CA PRO A 93 10.35 -26.01 31.30
C PRO A 93 9.54 -25.25 30.26
N VAL A 94 9.56 -23.91 30.32
CA VAL A 94 8.91 -23.03 29.34
C VAL A 94 10.01 -22.39 28.49
N TYR A 95 9.98 -22.65 27.19
CA TYR A 95 10.90 -22.08 26.22
C TYR A 95 10.22 -20.93 25.48
N ARG A 96 10.93 -19.81 25.36
CA ARG A 96 10.48 -18.64 24.61
C ARG A 96 11.28 -18.52 23.30
N ALA A 97 10.57 -18.44 22.18
CA ALA A 97 11.17 -18.08 20.90
C ALA A 97 10.73 -16.67 20.50
N THR A 98 11.64 -15.90 19.92
CA THR A 98 11.43 -14.49 19.60
C THR A 98 11.80 -14.23 18.14
N ALA A 99 10.89 -13.63 17.40
CA ALA A 99 11.11 -13.12 16.05
C ALA A 99 10.97 -11.59 16.05
N ARG A 100 11.85 -10.90 15.32
CA ARG A 100 11.84 -9.44 15.18
C ARG A 100 11.54 -9.08 13.74
N ILE A 101 10.59 -8.19 13.57
CA ILE A 101 10.13 -7.73 12.26
C ILE A 101 10.41 -6.24 12.17
N ASP A 102 11.14 -5.84 11.13
CA ASP A 102 11.29 -4.43 10.81
C ASP A 102 10.11 -3.98 9.93
N VAL A 103 9.43 -2.92 10.36
CA VAL A 103 8.24 -2.42 9.68
C VAL A 103 8.59 -1.08 9.02
N GLU A 104 8.91 -1.14 7.74
CA GLU A 104 9.21 0.07 6.99
C GLU A 104 7.94 0.82 6.59
N ALA A 105 7.84 2.07 7.01
CA ALA A 105 6.82 3.00 6.54
C ALA A 105 7.27 3.61 5.21
N GLU A 106 6.41 3.60 4.20
CA GLU A 106 6.70 4.26 2.91
C GLU A 106 6.74 5.78 3.13
N MET A 107 7.94 6.35 3.25
CA MET A 107 8.10 7.79 3.40
C MET A 107 7.78 8.53 2.09
N PRO A 108 6.90 9.55 2.09
CA PRO A 108 6.82 10.47 0.97
C PRO A 108 8.11 11.29 0.85
N LEU A 109 8.65 11.41 -0.37
CA LEU A 109 9.99 11.92 -0.71
C LEU A 109 10.22 13.42 -0.40
N LEU A 110 9.20 14.16 0.05
CA LEU A 110 9.27 15.61 0.28
C LEU A 110 9.14 15.88 1.78
N GLN A 111 10.26 16.18 2.44
CA GLN A 111 10.28 16.44 3.88
C GLN A 111 10.54 17.92 4.17
N THR A 112 9.55 18.59 4.74
CA THR A 112 9.71 19.88 5.43
C THR A 112 9.98 19.61 6.93
N LEU A 113 10.72 20.47 7.64
CA LEU A 113 11.07 20.24 9.07
C LEU A 113 9.85 20.08 10.00
N ASN A 114 8.71 20.67 9.63
CA ASN A 114 7.44 20.50 10.35
C ASN A 114 6.83 19.09 10.18
N ASP A 115 7.18 18.39 9.10
CA ASP A 115 6.72 17.02 8.84
C ASP A 115 7.47 16.02 9.71
N LEU A 116 8.71 16.27 10.12
CA LEU A 116 9.48 15.35 10.97
C LEU A 116 8.80 15.06 12.31
N PHE A 117 8.23 16.08 12.96
CA PHE A 117 7.52 15.91 14.23
C PHE A 117 6.13 15.28 14.05
N ARG A 118 5.41 15.58 12.96
CA ARG A 118 4.13 14.91 12.64
C ARG A 118 4.33 13.45 12.19
N ASN A 119 5.45 13.16 11.55
CA ASN A 119 5.81 11.82 11.08
C ASN A 119 6.11 10.89 12.26
N GLN A 120 6.69 11.37 13.36
CA GLN A 120 6.96 10.53 14.53
C GLN A 120 5.67 10.03 15.22
N GLU A 121 4.66 10.89 15.43
CA GLU A 121 3.35 10.43 15.94
C GLU A 121 2.63 9.51 14.96
N SER A 122 2.80 9.76 13.65
CA SER A 122 2.21 8.93 12.58
C SER A 122 2.84 7.54 12.55
N ASP A 123 4.17 7.44 12.74
CA ASP A 123 4.89 6.18 12.84
C ASP A 123 4.46 5.37 14.06
N ASP A 124 4.26 6.02 15.21
CA ASP A 124 3.79 5.35 16.43
C ASP A 124 2.39 4.76 16.27
N MET A 125 1.49 5.51 15.64
CA MET A 125 0.13 5.04 15.31
C MET A 125 0.16 3.91 14.27
N PHE A 126 1.04 4.01 13.27
CA PHE A 126 1.25 2.97 12.28
C PHE A 126 1.76 1.67 12.91
N LEU A 127 2.80 1.75 13.76
CA LEU A 127 3.34 0.59 14.47
C LEU A 127 2.30 -0.04 15.42
N ALA A 128 1.50 0.77 16.11
CA ALA A 128 0.39 0.29 16.94
C ALA A 128 -0.65 -0.48 16.10
N THR A 129 -0.90 -0.02 14.87
CA THR A 129 -1.75 -0.74 13.90
C THR A 129 -1.13 -2.08 13.53
N GLN A 130 0.18 -2.13 13.27
CA GLN A 130 0.86 -3.39 12.91
C GLN A 130 0.87 -4.41 14.05
N VAL A 131 1.09 -3.96 15.29
CA VAL A 131 0.95 -4.82 16.48
C VAL A 131 -0.47 -5.40 16.56
N SER A 132 -1.49 -4.60 16.24
CA SER A 132 -2.88 -5.03 16.23
C SER A 132 -3.16 -6.05 15.10
N VAL A 133 -2.58 -5.85 13.91
CA VAL A 133 -2.67 -6.79 12.78
C VAL A 133 -2.02 -8.13 13.12
N LEU A 134 -0.81 -8.09 13.71
CA LEU A 134 -0.12 -9.29 14.23
C LEU A 134 -0.94 -10.02 15.30
N GLY A 135 -1.84 -9.31 16.00
CA GLY A 135 -2.78 -9.84 16.99
C GLY A 135 -4.17 -10.17 16.50
N SER A 136 -4.41 -10.05 15.20
CA SER A 136 -5.71 -10.33 14.62
C SER A 136 -6.09 -11.81 14.69
N ASP A 137 -7.38 -12.09 14.88
CA ASP A 137 -7.92 -13.46 14.91
C ASP A 137 -7.70 -14.20 13.59
N ARG A 138 -7.71 -13.47 12.46
CA ARG A 138 -7.50 -14.06 11.14
C ARG A 138 -6.10 -14.64 11.00
N LEU A 139 -5.09 -13.87 11.41
CA LEU A 139 -3.70 -14.30 11.32
C LEU A 139 -3.40 -15.44 12.30
N ALA A 140 -3.98 -15.39 13.50
CA ALA A 140 -3.92 -16.49 14.45
C ALA A 140 -4.58 -17.76 13.88
N ALA A 141 -5.79 -17.66 13.34
CA ALA A 141 -6.50 -18.78 12.75
C ALA A 141 -5.74 -19.43 11.58
N GLN A 142 -5.18 -18.61 10.69
CA GLN A 142 -4.38 -19.09 9.56
C GLN A 142 -3.13 -19.84 10.05
N THR A 143 -2.44 -19.30 11.05
CA THR A 143 -1.25 -19.93 11.65
C THR A 143 -1.58 -21.25 12.36
N ILE A 144 -2.70 -21.27 13.11
CA ILE A 144 -3.21 -22.48 13.78
C ILE A 144 -3.53 -23.58 12.76
N GLN A 145 -4.20 -23.21 11.67
CA GLN A 145 -4.58 -24.15 10.62
C GLN A 145 -3.36 -24.67 9.85
N GLN A 146 -2.42 -23.79 9.50
CA GLN A 146 -1.19 -24.15 8.78
C GLN A 146 -0.32 -25.12 9.57
N LEU A 147 -0.16 -24.90 10.87
CA LEU A 147 0.66 -25.76 11.74
C LEU A 147 -0.12 -26.95 12.32
N GLY A 148 -1.43 -27.04 12.08
CA GLY A 148 -2.26 -28.11 12.62
C GLY A 148 -2.28 -28.15 14.15
N LEU A 149 -2.23 -26.99 14.82
CA LEU A 149 -2.01 -26.93 16.27
C LEU A 149 -3.08 -27.64 17.08
N GLY A 150 -4.31 -27.77 16.57
CA GLY A 150 -5.39 -28.51 17.23
C GLY A 150 -5.10 -30.00 17.48
N GLN A 151 -4.09 -30.57 16.82
CA GLN A 151 -3.64 -31.95 17.02
C GLN A 151 -2.56 -32.09 18.10
N LEU A 152 -2.05 -30.98 18.65
CA LEU A 152 -0.97 -31.00 19.64
C LEU A 152 -1.53 -31.05 21.08
N PRO A 153 -0.86 -31.77 22.00
CA PRO A 153 -1.32 -31.90 23.39
C PRO A 153 -1.44 -30.56 24.14
N GLU A 154 -0.58 -29.58 23.81
CA GLU A 154 -0.60 -28.25 24.41
C GLU A 154 -1.85 -27.44 24.02
N PHE A 155 -2.43 -27.75 22.86
CA PHE A 155 -3.55 -27.02 22.26
C PHE A 155 -4.85 -27.82 22.22
N GLY A 156 -4.86 -29.08 22.67
CA GLY A 156 -6.08 -29.89 22.81
C GLY A 156 -6.09 -31.20 22.01
N GLY A 157 -5.07 -31.47 21.21
CA GLY A 157 -4.95 -32.74 20.47
C GLY A 157 -4.26 -33.80 21.31
N GLY A 158 -5.07 -34.72 21.83
CA GLY A 158 -4.59 -35.79 22.71
C GLY A 158 -5.67 -36.39 23.60
N SER A 159 -6.90 -35.87 23.57
CA SER A 159 -8.03 -36.53 24.21
C SER A 159 -8.54 -37.70 23.36
N GLU A 160 -7.88 -38.86 23.46
CA GLU A 160 -8.38 -40.17 22.99
C GLU A 160 -9.57 -40.70 23.84
N HIS A 161 -10.41 -39.82 24.39
CA HIS A 161 -11.61 -40.24 25.14
C HIS A 161 -12.85 -40.05 24.26
N PRO A 162 -13.35 -41.11 23.59
CA PRO A 162 -14.61 -41.07 22.85
C PRO A 162 -15.76 -40.98 23.87
N GLY A 163 -16.16 -39.77 24.24
CA GLY A 163 -17.32 -39.60 25.11
C GLY A 163 -17.48 -38.25 25.81
N VAL A 164 -16.44 -37.40 25.87
CA VAL A 164 -16.58 -36.04 26.42
C VAL A 164 -16.58 -35.04 25.28
N VAL A 165 -17.66 -35.03 24.52
CA VAL A 165 -18.02 -33.89 23.67
C VAL A 165 -18.51 -32.79 24.60
N GLY A 166 -17.55 -31.99 25.09
CA GLY A 166 -17.73 -30.78 25.88
C GLY A 166 -17.10 -29.56 25.21
N THR A 167 -17.45 -29.37 23.95
CA THR A 167 -17.88 -28.11 23.27
C THR A 167 -17.09 -26.80 23.36
N GLU A 168 -15.97 -26.67 24.09
CA GLU A 168 -15.16 -25.42 24.04
C GLU A 168 -13.66 -25.63 23.76
N MET A 169 -13.11 -26.81 24.04
CA MET A 169 -11.65 -27.05 23.91
C MET A 169 -11.18 -27.38 22.49
N THR A 170 -12.09 -27.80 21.59
CA THR A 170 -11.78 -28.07 20.17
C THR A 170 -12.41 -27.06 19.22
N THR A 171 -13.17 -26.09 19.73
CA THR A 171 -13.72 -25.04 18.89
C THR A 171 -12.58 -24.11 18.46
N GLN A 172 -12.65 -23.65 17.22
CA GLN A 172 -11.65 -22.74 16.64
C GLN A 172 -11.41 -21.51 17.53
N ALA A 173 -12.45 -21.02 18.21
CA ALA A 173 -12.36 -19.91 19.17
C ALA A 173 -11.50 -20.24 20.40
N GLY A 174 -11.60 -21.45 20.97
CA GLY A 174 -10.78 -21.89 22.09
C GLY A 174 -9.31 -22.07 21.73
N LEU A 175 -9.01 -22.51 20.50
CA LEU A 175 -7.65 -22.58 19.98
C LEU A 175 -7.04 -21.19 19.79
N ILE A 176 -7.81 -20.26 19.25
CA ILE A 176 -7.39 -18.87 19.06
C ILE A 176 -7.11 -18.19 20.40
N SER A 177 -7.94 -18.41 21.42
CA SER A 177 -7.72 -17.80 22.73
C SER A 177 -6.44 -18.31 23.41
N ARG A 178 -6.17 -19.63 23.35
CA ARG A 178 -4.91 -20.21 23.83
C ARG A 178 -3.70 -19.69 23.06
N PHE A 179 -3.80 -19.63 21.73
CA PHE A 179 -2.74 -19.09 20.89
C PHE A 179 -2.44 -17.62 21.23
N LYS A 180 -3.48 -16.80 21.42
CA LYS A 180 -3.32 -15.40 21.83
C LYS A 180 -2.69 -15.27 23.22
N GLY A 181 -3.04 -16.16 24.16
CA GLY A 181 -2.47 -16.16 25.51
C GLY A 181 -1.00 -16.60 25.56
N ALA A 182 -0.59 -17.52 24.68
CA ALA A 182 0.80 -17.98 24.57
C ALA A 182 1.71 -17.03 23.77
N ARG A 183 1.12 -16.02 23.13
CA ARG A 183 1.79 -15.05 22.27
C ARG A 183 2.00 -13.74 23.02
N HIS A 184 3.19 -13.21 22.92
CA HIS A 184 3.53 -11.88 23.43
C HIS A 184 4.06 -11.02 22.29
N VAL A 185 3.42 -9.88 22.05
CA VAL A 185 3.80 -8.95 20.98
C VAL A 185 4.04 -7.57 21.56
N GLU A 186 5.24 -7.06 21.37
CA GLU A 186 5.66 -5.76 21.87
C GLU A 186 6.41 -4.98 20.80
N ARG A 187 6.21 -3.67 20.79
CA ARG A 187 7.05 -2.76 20.03
C ARG A 187 8.32 -2.47 20.82
N ILE A 188 9.45 -2.47 20.12
CA ILE A 188 10.71 -2.00 20.70
C ILE A 188 10.72 -0.47 20.64
N LYS A 189 10.82 0.18 21.81
CA LYS A 189 10.84 1.65 21.93
C LYS A 189 11.94 2.25 21.05
N ASP A 190 11.66 3.43 20.50
CA ASP A 190 12.58 4.20 19.64
C ASP A 190 13.06 3.47 18.38
N THR A 191 12.33 2.44 17.94
CA THR A 191 12.62 1.68 16.71
C THR A 191 11.34 1.35 15.95
N ARG A 192 11.47 1.03 14.66
CA ARG A 192 10.38 0.48 13.83
C ARG A 192 10.25 -1.04 13.92
N MET A 193 10.85 -1.65 14.94
CA MET A 193 10.83 -3.09 15.13
C MET A 193 9.69 -3.53 16.03
N VAL A 194 8.98 -4.57 15.59
CA VAL A 194 8.00 -5.30 16.40
C VAL A 194 8.60 -6.65 16.77
N GLU A 195 8.61 -6.93 18.06
CA GLU A 195 9.04 -8.21 18.61
C GLU A 195 7.81 -9.09 18.88
N VAL A 196 7.87 -10.31 18.35
CA VAL A 196 6.84 -11.33 18.51
C VAL A 196 7.49 -12.53 19.18
N SER A 197 6.99 -12.91 20.34
CA SER A 197 7.48 -14.06 21.07
C SER A 197 6.38 -15.05 21.42
N PHE A 198 6.77 -16.33 21.48
CA PHE A 198 5.90 -17.44 21.81
C PHE A 198 6.52 -18.32 22.86
N GLU A 199 5.69 -18.78 23.79
CA GLU A 199 6.07 -19.70 24.86
C GLU A 199 5.49 -21.10 24.63
N SER A 200 6.33 -22.13 24.73
CA SER A 200 5.91 -23.54 24.63
C SER A 200 6.82 -24.43 25.49
N THR A 201 6.35 -25.62 25.84
CA THR A 201 7.19 -26.65 26.49
C THR A 201 8.23 -27.22 25.54
N SER A 202 8.07 -27.02 24.22
CA SER A 202 9.02 -27.49 23.21
C SER A 202 9.69 -26.31 22.49
N PRO A 203 11.04 -26.24 22.47
CA PRO A 203 11.75 -25.13 21.84
C PRO A 203 11.54 -25.10 20.32
N GLU A 204 11.41 -26.27 19.68
CA GLU A 204 11.15 -26.35 18.23
C GLU A 204 9.76 -25.83 17.89
N LEU A 205 8.74 -26.09 18.71
CA LEU A 205 7.39 -25.59 18.47
C LEU A 205 7.34 -24.07 18.66
N ALA A 206 7.93 -23.54 19.72
CA ALA A 206 8.00 -22.09 19.94
C ALA A 206 8.61 -21.37 18.73
N ALA A 207 9.73 -21.89 18.21
CA ALA A 207 10.38 -21.34 17.02
C ALA A 207 9.48 -21.45 15.77
N ARG A 208 8.82 -22.59 15.57
CA ARG A 208 7.88 -22.78 14.45
C ARG A 208 6.69 -21.84 14.52
N LEU A 209 6.12 -21.62 15.71
CA LEU A 209 5.01 -20.68 15.92
C LEU A 209 5.40 -19.25 15.58
N ALA A 210 6.54 -18.78 16.10
CA ALA A 210 7.06 -17.45 15.81
C ALA A 210 7.30 -17.27 14.31
N ASN A 211 8.03 -18.20 13.68
CA ASN A 211 8.34 -18.13 12.25
C ASN A 211 7.09 -18.19 11.38
N ALA A 212 6.14 -19.08 11.68
CA ALA A 212 4.91 -19.21 10.91
C ALA A 212 4.04 -17.95 11.01
N LEU A 213 3.92 -17.35 12.20
CA LEU A 213 3.17 -16.10 12.36
C LEU A 213 3.79 -14.96 11.55
N VAL A 214 5.12 -14.80 11.60
CA VAL A 214 5.83 -13.77 10.82
C VAL A 214 5.68 -14.00 9.31
N ASN A 215 5.81 -15.25 8.86
CA ASN A 215 5.63 -15.58 7.44
C ASN A 215 4.21 -15.28 6.97
N ASN A 216 3.20 -15.64 7.75
CA ASN A 216 1.81 -15.31 7.43
C ASN A 216 1.53 -13.81 7.43
N TYR A 217 2.19 -13.05 8.32
CA TYR A 217 2.08 -11.60 8.35
C TYR A 217 2.69 -10.96 7.09
N ASN A 218 3.86 -11.44 6.66
CA ASN A 218 4.50 -10.99 5.43
C ASN A 218 3.62 -11.29 4.21
N GLU A 219 3.04 -12.48 4.13
CA GLU A 219 2.13 -12.87 3.06
C GLU A 219 0.86 -12.00 3.05
N TYR A 220 0.30 -11.74 4.23
CA TYR A 220 -0.85 -10.84 4.39
C TYR A 220 -0.55 -9.42 3.89
N ASN A 221 0.62 -8.88 4.24
CA ASN A 221 1.06 -7.56 3.79
C ASN A 221 1.29 -7.52 2.28
N PHE A 222 1.91 -8.57 1.72
CA PHE A 222 2.12 -8.70 0.28
C PHE A 222 0.80 -8.70 -0.48
N HIS A 223 -0.16 -9.54 -0.07
CA HIS A 223 -1.48 -9.59 -0.70
C HIS A 223 -2.24 -8.27 -0.58
N THR A 224 -2.20 -7.62 0.59
CA THR A 224 -2.89 -6.34 0.79
C THR A 224 -2.35 -5.26 -0.16
N LYS A 225 -1.02 -5.17 -0.31
CA LYS A 225 -0.39 -4.23 -1.25
C LYS A 225 -0.66 -4.59 -2.72
N TYR A 226 -0.59 -5.88 -3.04
CA TYR A 226 -0.86 -6.39 -4.39
C TYR A 226 -2.29 -6.08 -4.83
N ASP A 227 -3.28 -6.38 -3.98
CA ASP A 227 -4.69 -6.14 -4.26
C ASP A 227 -5.00 -4.65 -4.40
N ALA A 228 -4.44 -3.81 -3.52
CA ALA A 228 -4.58 -2.35 -3.62
C ALA A 228 -4.00 -1.81 -4.94
N THR A 229 -2.83 -2.29 -5.34
CA THR A 229 -2.18 -1.90 -6.61
C THR A 229 -3.02 -2.32 -7.81
N ARG A 230 -3.49 -3.57 -7.82
CA ARG A 230 -4.34 -4.09 -8.89
C ARG A 230 -5.66 -3.32 -9.02
N GLN A 231 -6.28 -2.97 -7.90
CA GLN A 231 -7.49 -2.14 -7.88
C GLN A 231 -7.21 -0.74 -8.44
N ALA A 232 -6.10 -0.11 -8.05
CA ALA A 232 -5.71 1.19 -8.59
C ALA A 232 -5.46 1.14 -10.10
N THR A 233 -4.77 0.11 -10.61
CA THR A 233 -4.58 -0.10 -12.04
C THR A 233 -5.92 -0.25 -12.77
N GLY A 234 -6.83 -1.08 -12.26
CA GLY A 234 -8.16 -1.25 -12.86
C GLY A 234 -8.99 0.05 -12.86
N TRP A 235 -8.90 0.85 -11.79
CA TRP A 235 -9.52 2.18 -11.76
C TRP A 235 -8.91 3.14 -12.77
N MET A 236 -7.58 3.15 -12.94
CA MET A 236 -6.90 3.96 -13.96
C MET A 236 -7.29 3.54 -15.39
N GLU A 237 -7.42 2.24 -15.66
CA GLU A 237 -7.92 1.73 -16.94
C GLU A 237 -9.35 2.23 -17.24
N GLN A 238 -10.23 2.22 -16.24
CA GLN A 238 -11.58 2.77 -16.37
C GLN A 238 -11.57 4.28 -16.67
N GLN A 239 -10.71 5.04 -15.99
CA GLN A 239 -10.55 6.47 -16.23
C GLN A 239 -9.99 6.77 -17.63
N LEU A 240 -9.08 5.94 -18.13
CA LEU A 240 -8.56 6.07 -19.50
C LEU A 240 -9.64 5.84 -20.55
N GLU A 241 -10.49 4.83 -20.37
CA GLU A 241 -11.60 4.57 -21.28
C GLU A 241 -12.64 5.70 -21.25
N GLU A 242 -12.99 6.20 -20.07
CA GLU A 242 -13.89 7.36 -19.94
C GLU A 242 -13.32 8.61 -20.61
N LEU A 243 -12.02 8.87 -20.43
CA LEU A 243 -11.34 10.00 -21.05
C LEU A 243 -11.31 9.87 -22.57
N LYS A 244 -11.04 8.68 -23.09
CA LYS A 244 -11.07 8.37 -24.53
C LYS A 244 -12.45 8.66 -25.13
N LEU A 245 -13.52 8.17 -24.49
CA LEU A 245 -14.90 8.45 -24.91
C LEU A 245 -15.22 9.95 -24.88
N LYS A 246 -14.71 10.68 -23.88
CA LYS A 246 -14.89 12.14 -23.78
C LYS A 246 -14.17 12.87 -24.91
N VAL A 247 -12.95 12.46 -25.24
CA VAL A 247 -12.19 13.00 -26.39
C VAL A 247 -12.95 12.76 -27.69
N GLU A 248 -13.41 11.53 -27.94
CA GLU A 248 -14.20 11.19 -29.12
C GLU A 248 -15.48 12.04 -29.24
N LYS A 249 -16.24 12.17 -28.14
CA LYS A 249 -17.43 13.03 -28.10
C LYS A 249 -17.09 14.50 -28.37
N SER A 250 -15.99 15.01 -27.82
CA SER A 250 -15.57 16.40 -28.05
C SER A 250 -15.16 16.65 -29.50
N GLN A 251 -14.49 15.68 -30.13
CA GLN A 251 -14.13 15.75 -31.55
C GLN A 251 -15.38 15.70 -32.45
N GLN A 252 -16.32 14.81 -32.13
CA GLN A 252 -17.60 14.73 -32.84
C GLN A 252 -18.40 16.03 -32.73
N ALA A 253 -18.42 16.65 -31.54
CA ALA A 253 -19.05 17.93 -31.30
C ALA A 253 -18.40 19.06 -32.12
N LEU A 254 -17.07 19.09 -32.21
CA LEU A 254 -16.34 20.03 -33.05
C LEU A 254 -16.70 19.87 -34.53
N VAL A 255 -16.66 18.64 -35.05
CA VAL A 255 -17.02 18.35 -36.45
C VAL A 255 -18.48 18.76 -36.73
N ASN A 256 -19.40 18.47 -35.81
CA ASN A 256 -20.80 18.86 -35.94
C ASN A 256 -20.97 20.39 -35.93
N TYR A 257 -20.21 21.09 -35.08
CA TYR A 257 -20.17 22.55 -35.05
C TYR A 257 -19.62 23.13 -36.37
N GLU A 258 -18.54 22.56 -36.91
CA GLU A 258 -17.98 22.97 -38.20
C GLU A 258 -19.00 22.80 -39.35
N ARG A 259 -19.72 21.67 -39.39
CA ARG A 259 -20.78 21.43 -40.38
C ARG A 259 -21.94 22.42 -40.24
N GLN A 260 -22.44 22.63 -39.03
CA GLN A 260 -23.55 23.57 -38.79
C GLN A 260 -23.19 25.01 -39.18
N ASN A 261 -21.94 25.41 -38.93
CA ASN A 261 -21.47 26.74 -39.25
C ASN A 261 -20.86 26.86 -40.65
N ASN A 262 -20.97 25.83 -41.51
CA ASN A 262 -20.36 25.79 -42.84
C ASN A 262 -18.86 26.17 -42.84
N ILE A 263 -18.13 25.82 -41.78
CA ILE A 263 -16.67 26.05 -41.66
C ILE A 263 -15.89 25.01 -42.50
N VAL A 264 -16.59 24.14 -43.22
CA VAL A 264 -16.03 23.17 -44.16
C VAL A 264 -15.25 23.92 -45.26
N ASN A 265 -13.93 23.96 -45.09
CA ASN A 265 -12.89 24.32 -46.06
C ASN A 265 -13.34 25.25 -47.19
N ILE A 266 -13.37 26.56 -46.91
CA ILE A 266 -13.64 27.62 -47.89
C ILE A 266 -12.57 27.68 -49.01
N GLY A 267 -11.48 26.91 -48.90
CA GLY A 267 -10.42 26.82 -49.90
C GLY A 267 -10.88 26.31 -51.29
N ASP A 268 -11.86 25.41 -51.36
CA ASP A 268 -12.20 24.77 -52.65
C ASP A 268 -13.21 25.57 -53.49
N LYS A 269 -14.08 26.38 -52.85
CA LYS A 269 -15.06 27.18 -53.59
C LYS A 269 -14.48 28.45 -54.22
N GLN A 270 -13.35 28.95 -53.71
CA GLN A 270 -12.60 30.03 -54.38
C GLN A 270 -11.79 29.54 -55.59
N GLY A 271 -11.33 28.27 -55.59
CA GLY A 271 -10.50 27.72 -56.67
C GLY A 271 -11.19 27.62 -58.03
N VAL A 272 -12.49 27.27 -58.08
CA VAL A 272 -13.20 27.06 -59.36
C VAL A 272 -13.47 28.38 -60.09
N ALA A 273 -13.82 29.45 -59.37
CA ALA A 273 -14.01 30.76 -59.97
C ALA A 273 -12.68 31.37 -60.45
N GLN A 274 -11.62 31.22 -59.65
CA GLN A 274 -10.28 31.69 -59.99
C GLN A 274 -9.70 30.92 -61.20
N SER A 275 -9.86 29.59 -61.24
CA SER A 275 -9.43 28.75 -62.38
C SER A 275 -10.15 29.14 -63.66
N ARG A 276 -11.46 29.42 -63.60
CA ARG A 276 -12.20 29.89 -64.77
C ARG A 276 -11.72 31.26 -65.25
N LEU A 277 -11.36 32.16 -64.34
CA LEU A 277 -10.79 33.46 -64.69
C LEU A 277 -9.40 33.32 -65.34
N ASP A 278 -8.55 32.42 -64.84
CA ASP A 278 -7.24 32.15 -65.43
C ASP A 278 -7.35 31.52 -66.82
N ASP A 279 -8.26 30.56 -67.00
CA ASP A 279 -8.51 29.96 -68.32
C ASP A 279 -9.08 30.98 -69.31
N LEU A 280 -9.95 31.89 -68.84
CA LEU A 280 -10.48 32.98 -69.67
C LEU A 280 -9.37 33.94 -70.10
N ASN A 281 -8.49 34.33 -69.17
CA ASN A 281 -7.35 35.21 -69.44
C ASN A 281 -6.36 34.58 -70.42
N LYS A 282 -6.08 33.28 -70.29
CA LYS A 282 -5.24 32.53 -71.24
C LYS A 282 -5.86 32.52 -72.64
N ASN A 283 -7.13 32.15 -72.75
CA ASN A 283 -7.82 32.10 -74.04
C ASN A 283 -7.87 33.48 -74.71
N LEU A 284 -8.13 34.54 -73.94
CA LEU A 284 -8.14 35.90 -74.46
C LEU A 284 -6.76 36.32 -75.00
N THR A 285 -5.70 35.99 -74.27
CA THR A 285 -4.31 36.29 -74.69
C THR A 285 -3.96 35.55 -75.97
N THR A 286 -4.33 34.27 -76.10
CA THR A 286 -4.11 33.48 -77.32
C THR A 286 -4.87 34.05 -78.51
N LEU A 287 -6.17 34.36 -78.34
CA LEU A 287 -6.99 34.94 -79.41
C LEU A 287 -6.50 36.32 -79.85
N GLN A 288 -6.02 37.16 -78.92
CA GLN A 288 -5.39 38.43 -79.25
C GLN A 288 -4.12 38.23 -80.07
N THR A 289 -3.30 37.25 -79.70
CA THR A 289 -2.05 36.92 -80.42
C THR A 289 -2.35 36.42 -81.83
N GLU A 290 -3.30 35.50 -81.98
CA GLU A 290 -3.74 35.01 -83.30
C GLU A 290 -4.31 36.13 -84.18
N ARG A 291 -5.09 37.04 -83.59
CA ARG A 291 -5.63 38.19 -84.31
C ARG A 291 -4.49 39.10 -84.79
N LEU A 292 -3.57 39.47 -83.90
CA LEU A 292 -2.42 40.31 -84.24
C LEU A 292 -1.56 39.68 -85.33
N GLN A 293 -1.34 38.36 -85.29
CA GLN A 293 -0.63 37.65 -86.34
C GLN A 293 -1.35 37.73 -87.69
N LYS A 294 -2.66 37.46 -87.72
CA LYS A 294 -3.46 37.57 -88.95
C LYS A 294 -3.57 38.99 -89.48
N GLU A 295 -3.68 39.97 -88.58
CA GLU A 295 -3.70 41.40 -88.90
C GLU A 295 -2.37 41.84 -89.50
N SER A 296 -1.24 41.46 -88.89
CA SER A 296 0.09 41.73 -89.44
C SER A 296 0.31 41.06 -90.81
N ALA A 297 -0.15 39.82 -90.99
CA ALA A 297 -0.09 39.14 -92.26
C ALA A 297 -0.95 39.84 -93.33
N TYR A 298 -2.17 40.27 -92.97
CA TYR A 298 -3.04 41.02 -93.87
C TYR A 298 -2.43 42.36 -94.30
N GLU A 299 -1.87 43.13 -93.36
CA GLU A 299 -1.19 44.39 -93.64
C GLU A 299 0.04 44.18 -94.55
N MET A 300 0.83 43.12 -94.31
CA MET A 300 1.97 42.77 -95.16
C MET A 300 1.54 42.43 -96.59
N VAL A 301 0.44 41.68 -96.77
CA VAL A 301 -0.14 41.38 -98.08
C VAL A 301 -0.66 42.64 -98.78
N GLN A 302 -1.33 43.52 -98.03
CA GLN A 302 -1.88 44.76 -98.58
C GLN A 302 -0.78 45.75 -99.00
N ALA A 303 0.33 45.80 -98.26
CA ALA A 303 1.46 46.66 -98.57
C ALA A 303 2.25 46.21 -99.81
N ASN A 304 2.28 44.91 -100.10
CA ASN A 304 2.95 44.36 -101.27
C ASN A 304 2.38 42.98 -101.64
N GLU A 305 1.61 42.92 -102.73
CA GLU A 305 0.89 41.72 -103.19
C GLU A 305 1.83 40.55 -103.55
N ALA A 306 3.11 40.84 -103.85
CA ALA A 306 4.12 39.83 -104.13
C ALA A 306 4.61 39.05 -102.88
N LEU A 307 4.34 39.56 -101.67
CA LEU A 307 4.75 38.93 -100.40
C LEU A 307 3.79 37.81 -99.94
N VAL A 308 2.64 37.62 -100.61
CA VAL A 308 1.69 36.51 -100.36
C VAL A 308 2.38 35.15 -100.47
N GLY A 309 3.36 35.02 -101.38
CA GLY A 309 4.12 33.77 -101.59
C GLY A 309 5.08 33.39 -100.46
N PHE A 310 5.37 34.32 -99.53
CA PHE A 310 6.23 34.09 -98.35
C PHE A 310 5.43 33.67 -97.11
N LEU A 311 4.12 33.92 -97.09
CA LEU A 311 3.25 33.69 -95.93
C LEU A 311 2.65 32.28 -95.90
N GLU A 312 2.54 31.61 -97.05
CA GLU A 312 2.47 30.16 -97.07
C GLU A 312 3.88 29.60 -97.28
N PRO A 313 4.40 28.74 -96.39
CA PRO A 313 5.66 28.04 -96.60
C PRO A 313 5.47 27.01 -97.73
N SER A 314 5.34 27.47 -98.96
CA SER A 314 5.31 26.61 -100.13
C SER A 314 6.74 26.13 -100.34
N SER A 315 6.97 24.85 -100.05
CA SER A 315 8.25 24.16 -100.29
C SER A 315 8.76 24.25 -101.73
N LEU A 316 7.92 24.76 -102.65
CA LEU A 316 8.24 25.01 -104.04
C LEU A 316 9.09 26.27 -104.24
N LEU A 317 8.85 27.35 -103.48
CA LEU A 317 9.64 28.58 -103.59
C LEU A 317 11.07 28.35 -103.09
N ALA A 318 11.22 27.66 -101.95
CA ALA A 318 12.52 27.26 -101.42
C ALA A 318 13.32 26.37 -102.39
N ARG A 319 12.64 25.43 -103.08
CA ARG A 319 13.26 24.59 -104.12
C ARG A 319 13.62 25.36 -105.39
N LEU A 320 12.89 26.42 -105.72
CA LEU A 320 13.19 27.26 -106.88
C LEU A 320 14.38 28.19 -106.61
N GLU A 321 14.48 28.77 -105.40
CA GLU A 321 15.67 29.52 -104.98
C GLU A 321 16.92 28.63 -104.92
N GLU A 322 16.79 27.40 -104.40
CA GLU A 322 17.86 26.41 -104.42
C GLU A 322 18.30 26.08 -105.86
N LYS A 323 17.34 25.86 -106.77
CA LYS A 323 17.64 25.66 -108.20
C LYS A 323 18.27 26.86 -108.88
N GLU A 324 17.85 28.08 -108.53
CA GLU A 324 18.43 29.30 -109.09
C GLU A 324 19.88 29.48 -108.60
N SER A 325 20.14 29.20 -107.33
CA SER A 325 21.48 29.20 -106.75
C SER A 325 22.39 28.20 -107.46
N ASP A 326 21.93 26.95 -107.63
CA ASP A 326 22.66 25.91 -108.35
C ASP A 326 22.95 26.28 -109.81
N LEU A 327 21.97 26.88 -110.51
CA LEU A 327 22.13 27.30 -111.91
C LEU A 327 23.10 28.47 -112.05
N LYS A 328 23.10 29.42 -111.11
CA LYS A 328 24.09 30.51 -111.08
C LYS A 328 25.49 29.99 -110.82
N GLU A 329 25.63 28.99 -109.96
CA GLU A 329 26.92 28.36 -109.68
C GLU A 329 27.45 27.61 -110.92
N GLN A 330 26.59 26.83 -111.58
CA GLN A 330 26.93 26.16 -112.86
C GLN A 330 27.28 27.16 -113.97
N TYR A 331 26.56 28.28 -114.05
CA TYR A 331 26.87 29.35 -115.00
C TYR A 331 28.23 29.99 -114.70
N ALA A 332 28.52 30.29 -113.42
CA ALA A 332 29.80 30.85 -113.01
C ALA A 332 30.98 29.88 -113.27
N GLU A 333 30.78 28.57 -113.06
CA GLU A 333 31.77 27.54 -113.33
C GLU A 333 32.01 27.33 -114.84
N ALA A 334 30.95 27.32 -115.66
CA ALA A 334 31.05 27.24 -117.11
C ALA A 334 31.76 28.48 -117.71
N LEU A 335 31.51 29.66 -117.14
CA LEU A 335 32.13 30.93 -117.54
C LEU A 335 33.62 30.98 -117.15
N ALA A 336 34.00 30.35 -116.04
CA ALA A 336 35.39 30.22 -115.61
C ALA A 336 36.20 29.23 -116.47
N GLN A 337 35.56 28.18 -117.02
CA GLN A 337 36.28 27.08 -117.70
C GLN A 337 36.31 27.19 -119.24
N TYR A 338 35.31 27.78 -119.90
CA TYR A 338 35.20 27.75 -121.38
C TYR A 338 35.25 29.11 -122.11
N GLY A 339 35.28 30.24 -121.38
CA GLY A 339 35.33 31.58 -121.96
C GLY A 339 34.05 31.97 -122.74
N PRO A 340 33.81 33.27 -123.00
CA PRO A 340 32.48 33.81 -123.32
C PRO A 340 31.86 33.40 -124.67
N ASN A 341 32.48 32.54 -125.48
CA ASN A 341 32.03 32.19 -126.83
C ASN A 341 31.86 30.67 -127.07
N HIS A 342 31.63 29.85 -126.04
CA HIS A 342 31.35 28.43 -126.22
C HIS A 342 29.84 28.14 -126.40
N PRO A 343 29.41 27.32 -127.38
CA PRO A 343 28.00 27.18 -127.79
C PRO A 343 27.12 26.32 -126.85
N LYS A 344 27.50 26.18 -125.58
CA LYS A 344 26.69 25.54 -124.52
C LYS A 344 26.58 26.39 -123.24
N MET A 345 26.78 27.71 -123.36
CA MET A 345 26.31 28.69 -122.37
C MET A 345 24.81 28.92 -122.49
#